data_AF-A0A8R7V1P1-F1
#
_entry.id   AF-A0A8R7V1P1-F1
#
_cell.length_a   1.000
_cell.length_b   1.000
_cell.length_c   1.000
_cell.angle_alpha   90.00
_cell.angle_beta   90.00
_cell.angle_gamma   90.00
#
_symmetry.space_group_name_H-M   'P 1'
#
loop_
_entity.id
_entity.type
_entity.pdbx_description
1 polymer ?
#
loop_
_entity_poly.entity_id
_entity_poly.type
_entity_poly.pdbx_seq_one_letter_code
_entity_poly.pdbx_strand_id
1 'polypeptide(L)'
;MRFGESDIPNILSNCKRLESLSFFMCGVGISSVLHVEHTQLVELVMSYCVFKTVELSSLPKLQRMTFGDWPCDETPLVLGFVPQLSKLSLANPNFSGKTHNLSKLLADAPTVNNLFLEFRSEKIWVQPECPKVLAHVLAKLRFVNLDHLPEECDISWTMFLLKAAPLVEDLCITVWDHKC
;
A
#
# COMPACT_ATOMS: atom_id res chain seq x y z
N MET A 1 9.82 18.05 8.24
CA MET A 1 11.29 18.19 8.41
C MET A 1 11.93 17.54 7.19
N ARG A 2 12.95 18.14 6.56
CA ARG A 2 13.62 17.51 5.41
C ARG A 2 14.74 16.62 5.93
N PHE A 3 14.69 15.33 5.63
CA PHE A 3 15.82 14.44 5.86
C PHE A 3 16.90 14.73 4.82
N GLY A 4 18.16 14.70 5.23
CA GLY A 4 19.27 14.51 4.32
C GLY A 4 19.16 13.14 3.64
N GLU A 5 19.73 13.01 2.45
CA GLU A 5 19.66 11.78 1.64
C GLU A 5 20.11 10.51 2.40
N SER A 6 21.02 10.66 3.37
CA SER A 6 21.58 9.56 4.15
C SER A 6 20.93 9.34 5.51
N ASP A 7 20.04 10.21 5.99
CA ASP A 7 19.53 10.14 7.37
C ASP A 7 18.70 8.86 7.61
N ILE A 8 17.78 8.55 6.69
CA ILE A 8 16.93 7.35 6.80
C ILE A 8 17.77 6.06 6.66
N PRO A 9 18.64 5.92 5.64
CA PRO A 9 19.58 4.79 5.56
C PRO A 9 20.48 4.64 6.81
N ASN A 10 20.91 5.75 7.41
CA ASN A 10 21.72 5.73 8.63
C ASN A 10 20.93 5.18 9.82
N ILE A 11 19.66 5.55 9.98
CA ILE A 11 18.80 4.99 11.03
C ILE A 11 18.62 3.48 10.82
N LEU A 12 18.25 3.06 9.61
CA LEU A 12 18.04 1.64 9.27
C LEU A 12 19.31 0.80 9.47
N SER A 13 20.47 1.34 9.12
CA SER A 13 21.74 0.62 9.25
C SER A 13 22.23 0.54 10.70
N ASN A 14 22.02 1.55 11.53
CA ASN A 14 22.53 1.57 12.91
C ASN A 14 21.59 0.88 13.90
N CYS A 15 20.28 0.94 13.69
CA CYS A 15 19.29 0.41 14.63
C CYS A 15 19.03 -1.10 14.47
N LYS A 16 20.02 -1.96 14.78
CA LYS A 16 19.97 -3.42 14.54
C LYS A 16 18.80 -4.20 15.16
N ARG A 17 18.07 -3.61 16.12
CA ARG A 17 16.93 -4.22 16.82
C ARG A 17 15.60 -3.49 16.53
N LEU A 18 15.56 -2.68 15.47
CA LEU A 18 14.37 -1.91 15.12
C LEU A 18 13.25 -2.83 14.62
N GLU A 19 12.15 -2.88 15.37
CA GLU A 19 10.98 -3.71 15.07
C GLU A 19 9.80 -2.90 14.51
N SER A 20 9.67 -1.62 14.86
CA SER A 20 8.64 -0.73 14.31
C SER A 20 9.27 0.60 13.91
N LEU A 21 8.88 1.10 12.74
CA LEU A 21 9.34 2.36 12.19
C LEU A 21 8.16 3.11 11.61
N SER A 22 8.08 4.40 11.92
CA SER A 22 7.02 5.27 11.41
C SER A 22 7.59 6.59 10.89
N PHE A 23 7.18 6.95 9.68
CA PHE A 23 7.51 8.21 9.04
C PHE A 23 6.25 9.05 8.87
N PHE A 24 6.26 10.26 9.41
CA PHE A 24 5.17 11.23 9.30
C PHE A 24 5.71 12.56 8.78
N MET A 25 5.15 13.07 7.68
CA MET A 25 5.56 14.36 7.11
C MET A 25 7.06 14.40 6.75
N CYS A 26 7.56 13.28 6.20
CA CYS A 26 8.97 13.02 5.90
C CYS A 26 9.21 12.99 4.39
N GLY A 27 10.33 13.51 3.89
CA GLY A 27 10.64 13.40 2.48
C GLY A 27 11.86 14.19 2.06
N VAL A 28 12.49 13.73 0.98
CA VAL A 28 13.65 14.38 0.36
C VAL A 28 13.24 15.14 -0.92
N GLY A 29 12.05 14.84 -1.46
CA GLY A 29 11.46 15.54 -2.61
C GLY A 29 10.79 14.60 -3.61
N ILE A 30 10.07 15.18 -4.57
CA ILE A 30 9.24 14.47 -5.56
C ILE A 30 10.02 13.60 -6.56
N SER A 31 11.35 13.67 -6.58
CA SER A 31 12.22 12.84 -7.43
C SER A 31 13.01 11.79 -6.64
N SER A 32 12.80 11.69 -5.32
CA SER A 32 13.59 10.81 -4.45
C SER A 32 13.01 9.39 -4.39
N VAL A 33 13.90 8.39 -4.33
CA VAL A 33 13.55 6.99 -4.08
C VAL A 33 14.00 6.64 -2.67
N LEU A 34 13.10 6.11 -1.86
CA LEU A 34 13.44 5.60 -0.53
C LEU A 34 13.65 4.10 -0.61
N HIS A 35 14.87 3.64 -0.33
CA HIS A 35 15.16 2.22 -0.14
C HIS A 35 15.07 1.86 1.34
N VAL A 36 14.30 0.83 1.66
CA VAL A 36 14.12 0.32 3.02
C VAL A 36 14.60 -1.13 3.08
N GLU A 37 15.66 -1.35 3.85
CA GLU A 37 16.22 -2.68 4.14
C GLU A 37 16.45 -2.82 5.65
N HIS A 38 15.91 -3.87 6.24
CA HIS A 38 16.06 -4.14 7.67
C HIS A 38 15.69 -5.58 8.05
N THR A 39 16.52 -6.26 8.84
CA THR A 39 16.31 -7.69 9.15
C THR A 39 15.31 -7.96 10.28
N GLN A 40 15.05 -6.98 11.14
CA GLN A 40 14.16 -7.14 12.31
C GLN A 40 12.85 -6.36 12.21
N LEU A 41 12.65 -5.57 11.14
CA LEU A 41 11.49 -4.69 11.06
C LEU A 41 10.22 -5.52 10.85
N VAL A 42 9.25 -5.36 11.75
CA VAL A 42 7.95 -6.03 11.76
C VAL A 42 6.85 -5.11 11.25
N GLU A 43 6.98 -3.82 11.51
CA GLU A 43 5.97 -2.82 11.15
C GLU A 43 6.60 -1.57 10.52
N LEU A 44 6.01 -1.14 9.40
CA LEU A 44 6.36 0.09 8.72
C LEU A 44 5.11 0.94 8.50
N VAL A 45 5.13 2.17 9.00
CA VAL A 45 4.06 3.15 8.79
C VAL A 45 4.64 4.37 8.09
N MET A 46 3.97 4.82 7.03
CA MET A 46 4.37 6.01 6.27
C MET A 46 3.13 6.84 5.97
N SER A 47 3.13 8.11 6.37
CA SER A 47 2.03 9.04 6.11
C SER A 47 2.56 10.44 5.83
N TYR A 48 1.91 11.15 4.91
CA TYR A 48 2.32 12.47 4.42
C TYR A 48 3.79 12.51 3.94
N CYS A 49 4.25 11.42 3.33
CA CYS A 49 5.64 11.29 2.91
C CYS A 49 5.85 11.73 1.45
N VAL A 50 6.92 12.47 1.18
CA VAL A 50 7.23 12.99 -0.17
C VAL A 50 8.40 12.22 -0.77
N PHE A 51 8.09 11.05 -1.33
CA PHE A 51 8.99 10.19 -2.12
C PHE A 51 8.32 9.87 -3.46
N LYS A 52 9.09 9.83 -4.55
CA LYS A 52 8.60 9.35 -5.85
C LYS A 52 8.18 7.88 -5.78
N THR A 53 9.05 7.08 -5.18
CA THR A 53 8.90 5.63 -5.04
C THR A 53 9.49 5.20 -3.70
N VAL A 54 8.78 4.29 -3.02
CA VAL A 54 9.27 3.58 -1.84
C VAL A 54 9.57 2.15 -2.26
N GLU A 55 10.81 1.71 -2.08
CA GLU A 55 11.27 0.37 -2.41
C GLU A 55 11.62 -0.41 -1.15
N LEU A 56 10.90 -1.50 -0.90
CA LEU A 56 11.18 -2.40 0.21
C LEU A 56 12.13 -3.51 -0.25
N SER A 57 13.43 -3.22 -0.29
CA SER A 57 14.43 -4.12 -0.87
C SER A 57 14.44 -5.49 -0.18
N SER A 58 14.57 -5.53 1.15
CA SER A 58 14.51 -6.78 1.92
C SER A 58 14.09 -6.53 3.36
N LEU A 59 12.89 -7.01 3.70
CA LEU A 59 12.29 -6.92 5.03
C LEU A 59 11.70 -8.29 5.43
N PRO A 60 12.56 -9.27 5.77
CA PRO A 60 12.16 -10.67 5.95
C PRO A 60 11.14 -10.90 7.07
N LYS A 61 11.05 -9.99 8.05
CA LYS A 61 10.13 -10.06 9.19
C LYS A 61 8.97 -9.08 9.11
N LEU A 62 8.86 -8.29 8.03
CA LEU A 62 7.79 -7.30 7.91
C LEU A 62 6.45 -8.02 7.83
N GLN A 63 5.56 -7.71 8.76
CA GLN A 63 4.23 -8.30 8.83
C GLN A 63 3.13 -7.30 8.48
N ARG A 64 3.37 -6.02 8.78
CA ARG A 64 2.37 -4.95 8.66
C ARG A 64 2.98 -3.74 7.99
N MET A 65 2.29 -3.24 6.97
CA MET A 65 2.66 -1.98 6.32
C MET A 65 1.45 -1.08 6.15
N THR A 66 1.62 0.20 6.48
CA THR A 66 0.69 1.26 6.14
C THR A 66 1.41 2.31 5.30
N PHE A 67 0.87 2.62 4.12
CA PHE A 67 1.36 3.68 3.26
C PHE A 67 0.21 4.61 2.89
N GLY A 68 0.20 5.79 3.50
CA GLY A 68 -0.80 6.84 3.34
C GLY A 68 -0.24 8.10 2.68
N ASP A 69 -1.13 8.88 2.06
CA ASP A 69 -0.85 10.23 1.54
C ASP A 69 0.34 10.28 0.57
N TRP A 70 0.47 9.24 -0.25
CA TRP A 70 1.57 9.07 -1.20
C TRP A 70 1.24 9.68 -2.57
N PRO A 71 2.24 10.17 -3.33
CA PRO A 71 2.01 10.72 -4.66
C PRO A 71 1.56 9.61 -5.62
N CYS A 72 0.40 9.79 -6.26
CA CYS A 72 -0.14 8.86 -7.25
C CYS A 72 0.57 9.06 -8.61
N ASP A 73 1.89 8.86 -8.63
CA ASP A 73 2.70 8.78 -9.85
C ASP A 73 3.07 7.32 -10.17
N GLU A 74 3.67 7.06 -11.33
CA GLU A 74 3.75 5.73 -12.00
C GLU A 74 3.74 4.49 -11.08
N THR A 75 4.72 4.38 -10.17
CA THR A 75 4.85 3.26 -9.23
C THR A 75 5.27 3.78 -7.85
N PRO A 76 4.34 3.98 -6.92
CA PRO A 76 4.59 4.60 -5.61
C PRO A 76 5.28 3.64 -4.64
N LEU A 77 5.05 2.33 -4.80
CA LEU A 77 5.49 1.28 -3.89
C LEU A 77 5.99 0.10 -4.72
N VAL A 78 7.21 -0.34 -4.43
CA VAL A 78 7.80 -1.58 -4.97
C VAL A 78 8.10 -2.49 -3.80
N LEU A 79 7.45 -3.65 -3.78
CA LEU A 79 7.70 -4.70 -2.79
C LEU A 79 8.82 -5.59 -3.32
N GLY A 80 9.96 -5.63 -2.62
CA GLY A 80 11.02 -6.61 -2.86
C GLY A 80 10.80 -7.85 -2.01
N PHE A 81 11.80 -8.24 -1.21
CA PHE A 81 11.68 -9.45 -0.39
C PHE A 81 10.92 -9.21 0.93
N VAL A 82 9.60 -9.45 0.91
CA VAL A 82 8.69 -9.27 2.07
C VAL A 82 7.85 -10.52 2.37
N PRO A 83 8.46 -11.70 2.61
CA PRO A 83 7.77 -12.99 2.67
C PRO A 83 6.71 -13.10 3.78
N GLN A 84 6.79 -12.29 4.83
CA GLN A 84 5.87 -12.34 5.98
C GLN A 84 4.78 -11.26 5.95
N LEU A 85 4.73 -10.43 4.90
CA LEU A 85 3.79 -9.32 4.83
C LEU A 85 2.35 -9.85 4.76
N SER A 86 1.61 -9.67 5.86
CA SER A 86 0.26 -10.22 6.02
C SER A 86 -0.81 -9.13 5.92
N LYS A 87 -0.51 -7.93 6.40
CA LYS A 87 -1.39 -6.78 6.38
C LYS A 87 -0.78 -5.64 5.58
N LEU A 88 -1.48 -5.20 4.54
CA LEU A 88 -1.13 -4.03 3.76
C LEU A 88 -2.29 -3.02 3.78
N SER A 89 -1.97 -1.78 4.12
CA SER A 89 -2.91 -0.67 4.13
C SER A 89 -2.41 0.44 3.22
N LEU A 90 -3.13 0.71 2.13
CA LEU A 90 -2.84 1.76 1.17
C LEU A 90 -3.93 2.83 1.30
N ALA A 91 -3.54 3.98 1.85
CA ALA A 91 -4.48 5.04 2.22
C ALA A 91 -4.24 6.32 1.41
N ASN A 92 -5.32 7.07 1.18
CA ASN A 92 -5.33 8.42 0.63
C ASN A 92 -4.25 8.76 -0.43
N PRO A 93 -4.19 8.10 -1.60
CA PRO A 93 -3.24 8.53 -2.62
C PRO A 93 -3.56 9.95 -3.11
N ASN A 94 -2.53 10.78 -3.25
CA ASN A 94 -2.62 12.10 -3.88
C ASN A 94 -2.89 11.91 -5.38
N PHE A 95 -4.17 11.79 -5.73
CA PHE A 95 -4.62 11.31 -7.02
C PHE A 95 -4.31 12.29 -8.15
N SER A 96 -3.49 11.84 -9.11
CA SER A 96 -3.11 12.61 -10.31
C SER A 96 -3.98 12.32 -11.54
N GLY A 97 -4.95 11.40 -11.43
CA GLY A 97 -5.67 10.85 -12.58
C GLY A 97 -5.26 9.43 -12.97
N LYS A 98 -4.09 8.95 -12.51
CA LYS A 98 -3.56 7.62 -12.85
C LYS A 98 -4.14 6.52 -11.97
N THR A 99 -4.45 5.38 -12.57
CA THR A 99 -4.87 4.17 -11.86
C THR A 99 -3.71 3.18 -11.75
N HIS A 100 -3.74 2.38 -10.69
CA HIS A 100 -2.73 1.36 -10.40
C HIS A 100 -3.34 -0.05 -10.45
N ASN A 101 -2.52 -1.00 -10.90
CA ASN A 101 -2.87 -2.41 -10.95
C ASN A 101 -2.46 -3.09 -9.64
N LEU A 102 -3.40 -3.74 -8.96
CA LEU A 102 -3.13 -4.51 -7.74
C LEU A 102 -2.21 -5.70 -8.04
N SER A 103 -2.33 -6.31 -9.23
CA SER A 103 -1.44 -7.41 -9.63
C SER A 103 0.04 -7.01 -9.60
N LYS A 104 0.35 -5.76 -9.99
CA LYS A 104 1.72 -5.22 -9.95
C LYS A 104 2.15 -4.84 -8.54
N LEU A 105 1.28 -4.19 -7.77
CA LEU A 105 1.60 -3.76 -6.41
C LEU A 105 1.81 -4.93 -5.45
N LEU A 106 1.12 -6.04 -5.67
CA LEU A 106 1.12 -7.20 -4.77
C LEU A 106 1.91 -8.41 -5.31
N ALA A 107 2.55 -8.29 -6.47
CA ALA A 107 3.24 -9.39 -7.14
C ALA A 107 4.21 -10.15 -6.20
N ASP A 108 4.97 -9.40 -5.41
CA ASP A 108 6.01 -9.91 -4.51
C ASP A 108 5.53 -10.07 -3.05
N ALA A 109 4.22 -9.98 -2.80
CA ALA A 109 3.62 -10.12 -1.48
C ALA A 109 2.49 -11.19 -1.43
N PRO A 110 2.78 -12.46 -1.77
CA PRO A 110 1.79 -13.53 -1.87
C PRO A 110 1.25 -14.02 -0.51
N THR A 111 1.66 -13.41 0.59
CA THR A 111 1.21 -13.73 1.96
C THR A 111 0.22 -12.72 2.52
N VAL A 112 -0.06 -11.64 1.78
CA VAL A 112 -1.07 -10.64 2.17
C VAL A 112 -2.43 -11.32 2.26
N ASN A 113 -3.01 -11.27 3.46
CA ASN A 113 -4.33 -11.82 3.75
C ASN A 113 -5.30 -10.74 4.26
N ASN A 114 -4.79 -9.56 4.62
CA ASN A 114 -5.56 -8.41 5.06
C ASN A 114 -5.17 -7.18 4.22
N LEU A 115 -6.10 -6.71 3.41
CA LEU A 115 -5.91 -5.57 2.51
C LEU A 115 -6.88 -4.45 2.86
N PHE A 116 -6.33 -3.27 3.12
CA PHE A 116 -7.08 -2.04 3.31
C PHE A 116 -6.75 -1.07 2.18
N LEU A 117 -7.77 -0.55 1.50
CA LEU A 117 -7.66 0.43 0.43
C LEU A 117 -8.59 1.60 0.76
N GLU A 118 -8.07 2.82 0.78
CA GLU A 118 -8.87 4.03 1.02
C GLU A 118 -9.01 4.87 -0.26
N PHE A 119 -10.18 5.47 -0.45
CA PHE A 119 -10.57 6.20 -1.66
C PHE A 119 -11.09 7.63 -1.37
N ARG A 120 -10.30 8.50 -0.74
CA ARG A 120 -10.71 9.90 -0.43
C ARG A 120 -10.70 10.88 -1.62
N SER A 121 -11.10 10.41 -2.80
CA SER A 121 -11.19 11.21 -4.02
C SER A 121 -12.44 10.81 -4.78
N GLU A 122 -13.04 11.73 -5.54
CA GLU A 122 -14.15 11.42 -6.46
C GLU A 122 -13.79 10.30 -7.46
N LYS A 123 -12.49 10.05 -7.67
CA LYS A 123 -11.97 9.06 -8.63
C LYS A 123 -11.27 7.91 -7.92
N ILE A 124 -11.57 6.71 -8.41
CA ILE A 124 -10.99 5.46 -7.94
C ILE A 124 -9.59 5.29 -8.55
N TRP A 125 -8.59 5.09 -7.69
CA TRP A 125 -7.19 4.94 -8.10
C TRP A 125 -6.78 3.49 -8.42
N VAL A 126 -7.66 2.52 -8.16
CA VAL A 126 -7.43 1.12 -8.50
C VAL A 126 -8.08 0.79 -9.84
N GLN A 127 -7.29 0.25 -10.76
CA GLN A 127 -7.80 -0.23 -12.04
C GLN A 127 -8.45 -1.61 -11.85
N PRO A 128 -9.70 -1.81 -12.30
CA PRO A 128 -10.26 -3.15 -12.41
C PRO A 128 -9.43 -4.02 -13.36
N GLU A 129 -8.98 -5.16 -12.86
CA GLU A 129 -8.20 -6.14 -13.62
C GLU A 129 -8.99 -7.42 -13.86
N CYS A 130 -8.57 -8.22 -14.84
CA CYS A 130 -9.17 -9.53 -15.06
C CYS A 130 -8.98 -10.41 -13.80
N PRO A 131 -10.04 -11.05 -13.25
CA PRO A 131 -9.90 -11.87 -12.04
C PRO A 131 -8.87 -12.98 -12.16
N LYS A 132 -8.64 -13.52 -13.36
CA LYS A 132 -7.60 -14.54 -13.63
C LYS A 132 -6.19 -13.99 -13.39
N VAL A 133 -5.97 -12.71 -13.67
CA VAL A 133 -4.70 -12.02 -13.40
C VAL A 133 -4.55 -11.79 -11.91
N LEU A 134 -5.61 -11.44 -11.18
CA LEU A 134 -5.53 -11.19 -9.74
C LEU A 134 -5.51 -12.44 -8.88
N ALA A 135 -6.03 -13.57 -9.39
CA ALA A 135 -6.21 -14.79 -8.62
C ALA A 135 -4.92 -15.25 -7.91
N HIS A 136 -3.75 -15.09 -8.53
CA HIS A 136 -2.48 -15.50 -7.92
C HIS A 136 -2.05 -14.61 -6.74
N VAL A 137 -2.26 -13.29 -6.83
CA VAL A 137 -1.89 -12.34 -5.75
C VAL A 137 -2.93 -12.28 -4.64
N LEU A 138 -4.21 -12.49 -4.96
CA LEU A 138 -5.30 -12.40 -3.98
C LEU A 138 -5.74 -13.75 -3.42
N ALA A 139 -5.06 -14.85 -3.78
CA ALA A 139 -5.44 -16.22 -3.41
C ALA A 139 -5.59 -16.44 -1.90
N LYS A 140 -4.87 -15.69 -1.07
CA LYS A 140 -4.87 -15.82 0.40
C LYS A 140 -5.62 -14.70 1.11
N LEU A 141 -6.26 -13.82 0.36
CA LEU A 141 -6.97 -12.67 0.91
C LEU A 141 -8.20 -13.14 1.67
N ARG A 142 -8.28 -12.78 2.97
CA ARG A 142 -9.36 -13.13 3.90
C ARG A 142 -10.12 -11.90 4.40
N PHE A 143 -9.43 -10.78 4.55
CA PHE A 143 -9.99 -9.53 5.06
C PHE A 143 -9.78 -8.43 4.03
N VAL A 144 -10.87 -7.81 3.59
CA VAL A 144 -10.84 -6.71 2.64
C VAL A 144 -11.60 -5.53 3.23
N ASN A 145 -10.94 -4.37 3.27
CA ASN A 145 -11.58 -3.12 3.64
C ASN A 145 -11.40 -2.11 2.52
N LEU A 146 -12.52 -1.67 1.95
CA LEU A 146 -12.61 -0.63 0.92
C LEU A 146 -13.26 0.58 1.56
N ASP A 147 -12.43 1.52 1.99
CA ASP A 147 -12.85 2.64 2.81
C ASP A 147 -13.02 3.90 1.96
N HIS A 148 -14.06 4.68 2.24
CA HIS A 148 -14.39 5.92 1.57
C HIS A 148 -14.65 5.80 0.05
N LEU A 149 -15.27 4.72 -0.45
CA LEU A 149 -15.60 4.63 -1.89
C LEU A 149 -16.49 5.82 -2.34
N PRO A 150 -16.29 6.37 -3.55
CA PRO A 150 -17.15 7.44 -4.06
C PRO A 150 -18.61 6.99 -4.14
N GLU A 151 -19.57 7.84 -3.77
CA GLU A 151 -21.01 7.51 -3.86
C GLU A 151 -21.45 7.12 -5.29
N GLU A 152 -20.86 7.74 -6.31
CA GLU A 152 -21.14 7.40 -7.71
C GLU A 152 -20.49 6.09 -8.18
N CYS A 153 -19.66 5.45 -7.36
CA CYS A 153 -19.08 4.15 -7.66
C CYS A 153 -20.15 3.05 -7.47
N ASP A 154 -20.57 2.45 -8.60
CA ASP A 154 -21.36 1.23 -8.57
C ASP A 154 -20.59 0.14 -7.78
N ILE A 155 -21.24 -0.45 -6.78
CA ILE A 155 -20.69 -1.54 -5.96
C ILE A 155 -20.22 -2.73 -6.81
N SER A 156 -20.78 -2.89 -8.02
CA SER A 156 -20.33 -3.86 -9.03
C SER A 156 -18.85 -3.69 -9.39
N TRP A 157 -18.28 -2.49 -9.21
CA TRP A 157 -16.84 -2.24 -9.33
C TRP A 157 -16.03 -3.14 -8.41
N THR A 158 -16.50 -3.52 -7.22
CA THR A 158 -15.76 -4.40 -6.31
C THR A 158 -15.66 -5.86 -6.81
N MET A 159 -16.49 -6.26 -7.79
CA MET A 159 -16.62 -7.66 -8.20
C MET A 159 -15.37 -8.22 -8.87
N PHE A 160 -14.50 -7.42 -9.48
CA PHE A 160 -13.26 -7.93 -10.05
C PHE A 160 -12.33 -8.47 -8.95
N LEU A 161 -12.32 -7.81 -7.80
CA LEU A 161 -11.54 -8.18 -6.62
C LEU A 161 -12.13 -9.42 -5.96
N LEU A 162 -13.44 -9.42 -5.70
CA LEU A 162 -14.12 -10.54 -5.03
C LEU A 162 -14.09 -11.84 -5.86
N LYS A 163 -14.21 -11.74 -7.20
CA LYS A 163 -14.07 -12.91 -8.08
C LYS A 163 -12.65 -13.49 -8.10
N ALA A 164 -11.64 -12.70 -7.76
CA ALA A 164 -10.26 -13.12 -7.69
C ALA A 164 -9.83 -13.63 -6.30
N ALA A 165 -10.64 -13.32 -5.27
CA ALA A 165 -10.34 -13.61 -3.87
C ALA A 165 -11.44 -14.50 -3.24
N PRO A 166 -11.51 -15.79 -3.58
CA PRO A 166 -12.60 -16.67 -3.14
C PRO A 166 -12.57 -17.02 -1.65
N LEU A 167 -11.48 -16.69 -0.93
CA LEU A 167 -11.32 -16.98 0.50
C LEU A 167 -11.65 -15.79 1.41
N VAL A 168 -12.21 -14.70 0.87
CA VAL A 168 -12.61 -13.53 1.66
C VAL A 168 -13.70 -13.92 2.65
N GLU A 169 -13.42 -13.70 3.93
CA GLU A 169 -14.31 -13.96 5.05
C GLU A 169 -15.01 -12.68 5.50
N ASP A 170 -14.25 -11.58 5.58
CA ASP A 170 -14.77 -10.27 5.97
C ASP A 170 -14.52 -9.25 4.86
N LEU A 171 -15.61 -8.63 4.42
CA LEU A 171 -15.61 -7.51 3.49
C LEU A 171 -16.26 -6.30 4.17
N CYS A 172 -15.46 -5.27 4.41
CA CYS A 172 -15.94 -3.97 4.88
C CYS A 172 -15.92 -2.99 3.71
N ILE A 173 -17.05 -2.34 3.46
CA ILE A 173 -17.17 -1.28 2.46
C ILE A 173 -17.80 -0.08 3.14
N THR A 174 -17.14 1.05 3.09
CA THR A 174 -17.72 2.34 3.48
C THR A 174 -17.79 3.24 2.25
N VAL A 175 -18.90 3.96 2.13
CA VAL A 175 -19.13 4.91 1.04
C VAL A 175 -18.96 6.31 1.60
N TRP A 176 -18.22 7.13 0.89
CA TRP A 176 -18.04 8.53 1.20
C TRP A 176 -19.04 9.37 0.41
N ASP A 177 -20.01 9.91 1.12
CA ASP A 177 -20.93 10.92 0.61
C ASP A 177 -20.22 12.29 0.70
N HIS A 178 -19.87 12.84 -0.46
CA HIS A 178 -19.19 14.13 -0.59
C HIS A 178 -20.15 15.31 -0.40
N LYS A 179 -21.29 15.14 0.31
CA LYS A 179 -22.18 16.22 0.73
C LYS A 179 -21.40 17.31 1.48
N CYS A 180 -20.99 18.30 0.71
CA CYS A 180 -20.75 19.65 1.15
C CYS A 180 -22.07 20.28 1.61
#